data_AF-A0A1F8F7I1-F1
#
_entry.id   AF-A0A1F8F7I1-F1
#
_cell.length_a   1.000
_cell.length_b   1.000
_cell.length_c   1.000
_cell.angle_alpha   90.00
_cell.angle_beta   90.00
_cell.angle_gamma   90.00
#
_symmetry.space_group_name_H-M   'P 1'
#
loop_
_entity.id
_entity.type
_entity.pdbx_description
1 polymer ?
#
loop_
_entity_poly.entity_id
_entity_poly.type
_entity_poly.pdbx_seq_one_letter_code
_entity_poly.pdbx_strand_id
1 'polypeptide(L)'
;MKKITQKEFDKFVIPRLYFEGFSKTEREVVRSVFFSDLEDVESGERSTLFNTAVPGISEDELKKRFNGLRNPSSPLSKGLKLPLYKYPDKLNKLEEIMNKALEGNKEPWF
;
A
#
# COMPACT_ATOMS: atom_id res chain seq x y z
N MET A 1 -11.30 3.20 -12.56
CA MET A 1 -9.94 3.46 -12.03
C MET A 1 -9.53 2.23 -11.24
N LYS A 2 -8.40 1.59 -11.55
CA LYS A 2 -7.94 0.38 -10.85
C LYS A 2 -7.29 0.79 -9.54
N LYS A 3 -7.68 0.17 -8.43
CA LYS A 3 -7.24 0.52 -7.08
C LYS A 3 -7.06 -0.74 -6.26
N ILE A 4 -6.01 -0.83 -5.47
CA ILE A 4 -5.90 -1.86 -4.43
C ILE A 4 -6.79 -1.43 -3.26
N THR A 5 -7.92 -2.10 -3.09
CA THR A 5 -8.81 -1.90 -1.93
C THR A 5 -8.21 -2.54 -0.68
N GLN A 6 -8.69 -2.15 0.50
CA GLN A 6 -8.26 -2.77 1.76
C GLN A 6 -8.54 -4.28 1.79
N LYS A 7 -9.68 -4.71 1.21
CA LYS A 7 -10.05 -6.11 1.08
C LYS A 7 -9.04 -6.90 0.24
N GLU A 8 -8.59 -6.33 -0.89
CA GLU A 8 -7.58 -6.97 -1.75
C GLU A 8 -6.21 -6.97 -1.11
N PHE A 9 -5.86 -5.90 -0.42
CA PHE A 9 -4.62 -5.83 0.35
C PHE A 9 -4.57 -6.96 1.40
N ASP A 10 -5.66 -7.17 2.14
CA ASP A 10 -5.74 -8.20 3.16
C ASP A 10 -5.80 -9.63 2.57
N LYS A 11 -6.47 -9.81 1.42
CA LYS A 11 -6.62 -11.12 0.78
C LYS A 11 -5.44 -11.56 -0.08
N PHE A 12 -4.69 -10.62 -0.66
CA PHE A 12 -3.63 -10.92 -1.63
C PHE A 12 -2.27 -10.43 -1.14
N VAL A 13 -2.16 -9.15 -0.77
CA VAL A 13 -0.87 -8.53 -0.43
C VAL A 13 -0.32 -9.10 0.88
N ILE A 14 -1.12 -9.14 1.96
CA ILE A 14 -0.67 -9.63 3.26
C ILE A 14 -0.21 -11.09 3.23
N PRO A 15 -0.97 -12.04 2.64
CA PRO A 15 -0.49 -13.41 2.46
C PRO A 15 0.77 -13.47 1.61
N ARG A 16 0.86 -12.70 0.51
CA ARG A 16 2.05 -12.74 -0.33
C ARG A 16 3.28 -12.21 0.39
N LEU A 17 3.16 -11.13 1.17
CA LEU A 17 4.25 -10.64 2.01
C LEU A 17 4.70 -11.69 3.03
N TYR A 18 3.77 -12.43 3.63
CA TYR A 18 4.11 -13.54 4.51
C TYR A 18 4.95 -14.62 3.80
N PHE A 19 4.50 -15.06 2.62
CA PHE A 19 5.22 -16.06 1.82
C PHE A 19 6.62 -15.59 1.38
N GLU A 20 6.78 -14.29 1.16
CA GLU A 20 8.05 -13.67 0.75
C GLU A 20 8.95 -13.31 1.95
N GLY A 21 8.60 -13.78 3.16
CA GLY A 21 9.46 -13.67 4.34
C GLY A 21 9.40 -12.32 5.07
N PHE A 22 8.38 -11.50 4.81
CA PHE A 22 8.19 -10.27 5.57
C PHE A 22 7.72 -10.60 6.99
N SER A 23 8.40 -10.02 7.98
CA SER A 23 8.03 -10.18 9.38
C SER A 23 6.64 -9.58 9.67
N LYS A 24 6.08 -9.88 10.85
CA LYS A 24 4.83 -9.25 11.29
C LYS A 24 4.96 -7.72 11.32
N THR A 25 6.03 -7.21 11.92
CA THR A 25 6.30 -5.77 12.01
C THR A 25 6.47 -5.13 10.63
N GLU A 26 7.14 -5.81 9.70
CA GLU A 26 7.30 -5.31 8.33
C GLU A 26 5.95 -5.20 7.62
N ARG A 27 5.08 -6.19 7.75
CA ARG A 27 3.73 -6.16 7.19
C ARG A 27 2.86 -5.06 7.80
N GLU A 28 2.97 -4.82 9.10
CA GLU A 28 2.28 -3.71 9.77
C GLU A 28 2.77 -2.34 9.28
N VAL A 29 4.09 -2.17 9.09
CA VAL A 29 4.66 -0.94 8.50
C VAL A 29 4.19 -0.76 7.06
N VAL A 30 4.14 -1.82 6.26
CA VAL A 30 3.60 -1.76 4.89
C VAL A 30 2.12 -1.38 4.94
N ARG A 31 1.32 -2.00 5.81
CA ARG A 31 -0.10 -1.63 5.98
C ARG A 31 -0.25 -0.16 6.34
N SER A 32 0.52 0.34 7.32
CA SER A 32 0.46 1.76 7.69
C SER A 32 0.89 2.67 6.55
N VAL A 33 1.95 2.33 5.80
CA VAL A 33 2.41 3.12 4.65
C VAL A 33 1.34 3.31 3.59
N PHE A 34 0.43 2.35 3.44
CA PHE A 34 -0.51 2.28 2.33
C PHE A 34 -1.96 2.57 2.75
N PHE A 35 -2.29 2.37 4.02
CA PHE A 35 -3.63 2.52 4.58
C PHE A 35 -3.70 3.41 5.84
N SER A 36 -2.62 4.08 6.27
CA SER A 36 -2.67 5.04 7.40
C SER A 36 -3.71 6.14 7.18
N ASP A 37 -3.83 6.63 5.95
CA ASP A 37 -4.70 7.75 5.61
C ASP A 37 -6.17 7.32 5.45
N LEU A 38 -6.44 6.01 5.46
CA LEU A 38 -7.79 5.47 5.31
C LEU A 38 -8.50 5.29 6.65
N GLU A 39 -7.77 5.24 7.77
CA GLU A 39 -8.38 5.34 9.11
C GLU A 39 -8.98 6.74 9.37
N ASP A 40 -8.40 7.80 8.80
CA ASP A 40 -8.96 9.17 8.90
C ASP A 40 -10.28 9.35 8.11
N VAL A 41 -10.56 8.49 7.13
CA VAL A 41 -11.82 8.56 6.36
C VAL A 41 -12.99 7.93 7.13
N GLU A 42 -12.74 7.10 8.14
CA GLU A 42 -13.78 6.60 9.05
C GLU A 42 -14.14 7.59 10.17
N SER A 43 -13.26 8.53 10.54
CA SER A 43 -13.45 9.37 11.73
C SER A 43 -13.82 10.84 11.52
N GLY A 44 -14.11 11.28 10.29
CA GLY A 44 -14.94 12.47 10.10
C GLY A 44 -14.39 13.51 9.15
N GLU A 45 -14.69 13.32 7.87
CA GLU A 45 -15.17 14.41 7.03
C GLU A 45 -16.05 13.79 5.94
N ARG A 46 -17.37 13.86 6.15
CA ARG A 46 -18.33 13.66 5.07
C ARG A 46 -18.05 14.74 4.03
N SER A 47 -17.27 14.41 3.00
CA SER A 47 -17.40 15.08 1.71
C SER A 47 -18.76 14.67 1.14
N THR A 48 -19.81 15.37 1.59
CA THR A 48 -20.97 15.67 0.75
C THR A 48 -20.45 16.01 -0.64
N LEU A 49 -20.73 15.13 -1.61
CA LEU A 49 -20.85 15.35 -3.07
C LEU A 49 -20.48 14.05 -3.80
N PHE A 50 -21.52 13.31 -4.21
CA PHE A 50 -21.57 12.43 -5.37
C PHE A 50 -20.23 11.92 -5.96
N ASN A 51 -19.69 10.83 -5.40
CA ASN A 51 -19.10 9.74 -6.18
C ASN A 51 -18.74 8.61 -5.22
N THR A 52 -19.19 7.40 -5.52
CA THR A 52 -18.82 6.16 -4.83
C THR A 52 -17.35 5.84 -5.11
N ALA A 53 -16.44 6.69 -4.62
CA ALA A 53 -15.01 6.48 -4.75
C ALA A 53 -14.64 5.34 -3.81
N VAL A 54 -14.52 4.13 -4.35
CA VAL A 54 -14.02 2.98 -3.59
C VAL A 54 -12.66 3.39 -3.00
N PRO A 55 -12.49 3.37 -1.67
CA PRO A 55 -11.22 3.67 -1.02
C PRO A 55 -10.21 2.60 -1.43
N GLY A 56 -9.05 3.04 -1.89
CA GLY A 56 -8.01 2.15 -2.37
C GLY A 56 -6.91 2.89 -3.12
N ILE A 57 -5.81 2.20 -3.34
CA ILE A 57 -4.55 2.77 -3.82
C ILE A 57 -4.48 2.60 -5.34
N SER A 58 -4.51 3.72 -6.05
CA SER A 58 -4.29 3.76 -7.50
C SER A 58 -2.82 3.51 -7.88
N GLU A 59 -2.57 3.22 -9.15
CA GLU A 59 -1.21 3.07 -9.68
C GLU A 59 -0.35 4.33 -9.47
N ASP A 60 -0.92 5.52 -9.66
CA ASP A 60 -0.21 6.78 -9.47
C ASP A 60 0.14 7.03 -7.99
N GLU A 61 -0.78 6.72 -7.08
CA GLU A 61 -0.52 6.77 -5.64
C GLU A 61 0.53 5.75 -5.21
N LEU A 62 0.49 4.55 -5.80
CA LEU A 62 1.47 3.51 -5.55
C LEU A 62 2.88 3.98 -5.93
N LYS A 63 3.05 4.51 -7.15
CA LYS A 63 4.32 5.08 -7.64
C LYS A 63 4.82 6.22 -6.75
N LYS A 64 3.92 7.15 -6.36
CA LYS A 64 4.28 8.26 -5.46
C LYS A 64 4.76 7.76 -4.10
N ARG A 65 4.07 6.79 -3.49
CA ARG A 65 4.46 6.20 -2.20
C ARG A 65 5.80 5.48 -2.33
N PHE A 66 6.04 4.66 -3.36
CA PHE A 66 7.35 4.01 -3.54
C PHE A 66 8.51 4.98 -3.78
N ASN A 67 8.31 6.04 -4.56
CA ASN A 67 9.31 7.09 -4.71
C ASN A 67 9.61 7.77 -3.37
N GLY A 68 8.58 8.01 -2.56
CA GLY A 68 8.71 8.47 -1.18
C GLY A 68 9.55 7.51 -0.34
N LEU A 69 9.21 6.22 -0.34
CA LEU A 69 9.87 5.17 0.45
C LEU A 69 11.34 4.94 0.07
N ARG A 70 11.70 5.16 -1.20
CA ARG A 70 13.08 5.03 -1.68
C ARG A 70 13.92 6.26 -1.36
N ASN A 71 13.29 7.42 -1.18
CA ASN A 71 13.98 8.66 -0.88
C ASN A 71 14.16 8.82 0.65
N PRO A 72 15.39 8.76 1.19
CA PRO A 72 15.65 8.90 2.63
C PRO A 72 15.29 10.29 3.16
N SER A 73 15.24 11.30 2.29
CA SER A 73 14.87 12.67 2.65
C SER A 73 13.35 12.89 2.70
N SER A 74 12.54 11.93 2.21
CA SER A 74 11.09 12.11 2.17
C SER A 74 10.46 12.05 3.57
N PRO A 75 9.38 12.81 3.81
CA PRO A 75 8.63 12.72 5.06
C PRO A 75 8.11 11.30 5.33
N LEU A 76 7.70 10.60 4.27
CA LEU A 76 7.22 9.22 4.36
C LEU A 76 8.31 8.31 4.92
N SER A 77 9.52 8.33 4.34
CA SER A 77 10.66 7.51 4.79
C SER A 77 11.11 7.82 6.22
N LYS A 78 11.04 9.10 6.62
CA LYS A 78 11.42 9.55 7.97
C LYS A 78 10.39 9.17 9.03
N GLY A 79 9.11 9.10 8.65
CA GLY A 79 8.01 8.77 9.55
C GLY A 79 7.87 7.28 9.86
N LEU A 80 8.56 6.40 9.13
CA LEU A 80 8.43 4.96 9.35
C LEU A 80 9.26 4.48 10.52
N LYS A 81 8.62 3.65 11.36
CA LYS A 81 9.29 2.87 12.40
C LYS A 81 10.39 1.96 11.84
N LEU A 82 10.24 1.51 10.59
CA LEU A 82 11.24 0.76 9.85
C LEU A 82 11.63 1.52 8.57
N PRO A 83 12.87 2.02 8.44
CA PRO A 83 13.31 2.75 7.27
C PRO A 83 13.47 1.80 6.07
N LEU A 84 12.40 1.63 5.29
CA LEU A 84 12.37 0.70 4.15
C LEU A 84 13.41 1.02 3.07
N TYR A 85 13.84 2.29 2.93
CA TYR A 85 14.92 2.68 2.00
C TYR A 85 16.25 1.96 2.27
N LYS A 86 16.47 1.45 3.49
CA LYS A 86 17.67 0.67 3.83
C LYS A 86 17.61 -0.76 3.32
N TYR A 87 16.45 -1.20 2.82
CA TYR A 87 16.20 -2.57 2.34
C TYR A 87 15.71 -2.54 0.89
N PRO A 88 16.56 -2.16 -0.08
CA PRO A 88 16.16 -2.00 -1.48
C PRO A 88 15.56 -3.27 -2.08
N ASP A 89 16.09 -4.44 -1.75
CA ASP A 89 15.56 -5.72 -2.24
C ASP A 89 14.13 -5.98 -1.73
N LYS A 90 13.86 -5.66 -0.46
CA LYS A 90 12.52 -5.77 0.11
C LYS A 90 11.57 -4.75 -0.51
N LEU A 91 12.03 -3.53 -0.80
CA LEU A 91 11.22 -2.52 -1.49
C LEU A 91 10.87 -2.95 -2.91
N ASN A 92 11.83 -3.48 -3.66
CA ASN A 92 11.59 -3.98 -5.01
C ASN A 92 10.59 -5.15 -5.00
N LYS A 93 10.74 -6.05 -4.02
CA LYS A 93 9.80 -7.16 -3.83
C LYS A 93 8.40 -6.68 -3.46
N LEU A 94 8.31 -5.71 -2.55
CA LEU A 94 7.04 -5.10 -2.17
C LEU A 94 6.38 -4.40 -3.36
N GLU A 95 7.14 -3.68 -4.18
CA GLU A 95 6.63 -3.06 -5.41
C GLU A 95 6.13 -4.10 -6.41
N GLU A 96 6.85 -5.20 -6.60
CA GLU A 96 6.39 -6.31 -7.43
C GLU A 96 5.05 -6.89 -6.94
N ILE A 97 4.91 -7.13 -5.64
CA ILE A 97 3.67 -7.66 -5.04
C ILE A 97 2.51 -6.68 -5.22
N MET A 98 2.74 -5.40 -4.98
CA MET A 98 1.70 -4.37 -5.11
C MET A 98 1.30 -4.14 -6.58
N ASN A 99 2.25 -4.16 -7.50
CA ASN A 99 1.96 -4.13 -8.94
C ASN A 99 1.16 -5.36 -9.37
N LYS A 100 1.52 -6.55 -8.89
CA LYS A 100 0.72 -7.77 -9.10
C LYS A 100 -0.67 -7.67 -8.50
N ALA A 101 -0.87 -6.97 -7.38
CA ALA A 101 -2.19 -6.73 -6.81
C ALA A 101 -3.02 -5.77 -7.69
N LEU A 102 -2.40 -4.73 -8.27
CA LEU A 102 -3.03 -3.86 -9.27
C LEU A 102 -3.34 -4.60 -10.58
N GLU A 103 -2.49 -5.56 -10.95
CA GLU A 103 -2.64 -6.40 -12.14
C GLU A 103 -3.64 -7.54 -11.97
N GLY A 104 -3.72 -8.17 -10.80
CA GLY A 104 -4.74 -9.15 -10.47
C GLY A 104 -6.14 -8.53 -10.49
N ASN A 105 -6.24 -7.22 -10.26
CA ASN A 105 -7.43 -6.42 -10.53
C ASN A 105 -7.77 -6.28 -12.04
N LYS A 106 -6.95 -6.82 -12.94
CA LYS A 106 -7.17 -6.88 -14.39
C LYS A 106 -7.72 -8.23 -14.84
N GLU A 107 -7.66 -9.28 -14.02
CA GLU A 107 -8.18 -10.60 -14.39
C GLU A 107 -9.13 -11.16 -13.32
N PRO A 108 -10.30 -11.70 -13.69
CA PRO A 108 -11.35 -12.16 -12.77
C PRO A 108 -11.04 -13.53 -12.15
N TRP A 109 -9.80 -13.81 -11.76
CA TRP A 109 -9.43 -15.08 -11.14
C TRP A 109 -9.53 -15.01 -9.61
N PHE A 110 -10.76 -14.81 -9.13
CA PHE A 110 -11.20 -15.13 -7.77
C PHE A 110 -12.70 -15.46 -7.75
#